data_AF-D0NRF3-F1
#
_entry.id   AF-D0NRF3-F1
#
_cell.length_a   1.000
_cell.length_b   1.000
_cell.length_c   1.000
_cell.angle_alpha   90.00
_cell.angle_beta   90.00
_cell.angle_gamma   90.00
#
_symmetry.space_group_name_H-M   'P 1'
#
loop_
_entity.id
_entity.type
_entity.pdbx_description
1 polymer ?
#
loop_
_entity_poly.entity_id
_entity_poly.type
_entity_poly.pdbx_seq_one_letter_code
_entity_poly.pdbx_strand_id
1 'polypeptide(L)'
;MNGHASWHSIAPPFHGSALYIKPLPTKKGEEVDPLDYAVPSETVPKMAYLYSWFARQVPVNASALHFYQSEPFTSETELVEPIREFHQSMNDMMHFVDFAESQEAHPIDIFKPSSLPFYSFI
;
A
#
# COMPACT_ATOMS: atom_id res chain seq x y z
N MET A 1 -2.84 2.73 -6.55
CA MET A 1 -3.06 2.09 -5.22
C MET A 1 -1.66 1.89 -4.66
N ASN A 2 -1.14 2.86 -3.89
CA ASN A 2 0.32 3.02 -3.72
C ASN A 2 0.90 2.25 -2.52
N GLY A 3 0.24 1.20 -2.05
CA GLY A 3 0.60 0.54 -0.80
C GLY A 3 0.76 -0.94 -0.99
N HIS A 4 1.87 -1.47 -0.48
CA HIS A 4 2.05 -2.87 -0.13
C HIS A 4 0.72 -3.48 0.32
N ALA A 5 0.19 -4.43 -0.45
CA ALA A 5 -0.94 -5.22 0.00
C ALA A 5 -0.43 -6.12 1.13
N SER A 6 -0.75 -5.80 2.38
CA SER A 6 -0.70 -6.84 3.39
C SER A 6 -1.72 -7.90 2.97
N TRP A 7 -1.39 -9.19 3.07
CA TRP A 7 -2.35 -10.27 2.73
C TRP A 7 -3.71 -10.05 3.39
N HIS A 8 -3.72 -9.54 4.62
CA HIS A 8 -4.92 -9.22 5.39
C HIS A 8 -5.80 -8.13 4.75
N SER A 9 -5.20 -7.18 4.02
CA SER A 9 -5.91 -6.07 3.34
C SER A 9 -6.69 -6.52 2.11
N ILE A 10 -6.39 -7.70 1.56
CA ILE A 10 -7.02 -8.23 0.34
C ILE A 10 -7.63 -9.63 0.56
N ALA A 11 -7.50 -10.18 1.77
CA ALA A 11 -7.97 -11.52 2.09
C ALA A 11 -9.48 -11.52 2.38
N PRO A 12 -10.23 -12.44 1.75
CA PRO A 12 -11.53 -12.83 2.26
C PRO A 12 -11.43 -13.32 3.72
N PRO A 13 -12.45 -13.10 4.56
CA PRO A 13 -13.74 -12.48 4.23
C PRO A 13 -13.76 -10.95 4.39
N PHE A 14 -12.67 -10.34 4.87
CA PHE A 14 -12.68 -8.94 5.32
C PHE A 14 -12.65 -7.92 4.17
N HIS A 15 -12.13 -8.32 3.00
CA HIS A 15 -12.02 -7.44 1.84
C HIS A 15 -12.56 -8.10 0.55
N GLY A 16 -13.88 -8.26 0.47
CA GLY A 16 -14.55 -8.71 -0.76
C GLY A 16 -14.67 -7.59 -1.79
N SER A 17 -14.31 -7.85 -3.04
CA SER A 17 -14.52 -6.90 -4.15
C SER A 17 -15.99 -6.69 -4.51
N ALA A 18 -16.86 -7.60 -4.07
CA ALA A 18 -18.30 -7.53 -4.24
C ALA A 18 -19.00 -8.38 -3.17
N LEU A 19 -20.32 -8.26 -3.10
CA LEU A 19 -21.20 -9.17 -2.39
C LEU A 19 -21.75 -10.17 -3.42
N TYR A 20 -21.43 -11.44 -3.28
CA TYR A 20 -21.56 -12.39 -4.39
C TYR A 20 -22.85 -13.21 -4.42
N ILE A 21 -23.39 -13.58 -3.25
CA ILE A 21 -24.39 -14.65 -3.17
C ILE A 21 -25.77 -14.12 -2.80
N LYS A 22 -25.90 -13.33 -1.72
CA LYS A 22 -27.20 -12.79 -1.26
C LYS A 22 -27.31 -11.26 -1.33
N PRO A 23 -28.53 -10.72 -1.55
CA PRO A 23 -28.82 -9.31 -1.34
C PRO A 23 -28.61 -8.90 0.11
N LEU A 24 -28.25 -7.64 0.33
CA LEU A 24 -28.06 -7.10 1.68
C LEU A 24 -29.33 -7.25 2.54
N PRO A 25 -29.19 -7.54 3.85
CA PRO A 25 -30.31 -7.53 4.78
C PRO A 25 -31.02 -6.18 4.80
N THR A 26 -32.34 -6.20 4.95
CA THR A 26 -33.16 -4.97 4.89
C THR A 26 -33.54 -4.44 6.27
N LYS A 27 -33.31 -5.22 7.33
CA LYS A 27 -33.63 -4.85 8.72
C LYS A 27 -32.47 -5.16 9.66
N LYS A 28 -32.38 -4.39 10.73
CA LYS A 28 -31.42 -4.66 11.82
C LYS A 28 -31.91 -5.80 12.71
N GLY A 29 -31.00 -6.61 13.21
CA GLY A 29 -31.30 -7.72 14.11
C GLY A 29 -31.79 -9.00 13.41
N GLU A 30 -31.81 -9.03 12.08
CA GLU A 30 -31.97 -10.28 11.33
C GLU A 30 -30.70 -11.13 11.51
N GLU A 31 -30.88 -12.44 11.64
CA GLU A 31 -29.77 -13.39 11.67
C GLU A 31 -29.19 -13.50 10.25
N VAL A 32 -27.89 -13.32 10.14
CA VAL A 32 -27.17 -13.24 8.87
C VAL A 32 -25.91 -14.07 8.99
N ASP A 33 -25.70 -14.99 8.06
CA ASP A 33 -24.41 -15.66 7.90
C ASP A 33 -23.50 -14.77 7.03
N PRO A 34 -22.37 -14.24 7.54
CA PRO A 34 -21.44 -13.44 6.73
C PRO A 34 -20.89 -14.19 5.51
N LEU A 35 -20.86 -15.53 5.54
CA LEU A 35 -20.41 -16.35 4.41
C LEU A 35 -21.37 -16.30 3.22
N ASP A 36 -22.64 -15.94 3.43
CA ASP A 36 -23.61 -15.67 2.36
C ASP A 36 -23.26 -14.44 1.50
N TYR A 37 -22.22 -13.69 1.87
CA TYR A 37 -21.78 -12.51 1.14
C TYR A 37 -20.32 -12.62 0.70
N ALA A 38 -19.62 -13.65 1.17
CA ALA A 38 -18.21 -13.85 0.92
C ALA A 38 -17.93 -14.17 -0.55
N VAL A 39 -16.68 -13.92 -0.96
CA VAL A 39 -16.17 -14.32 -2.28
C VAL A 39 -16.24 -15.85 -2.40
N PRO A 40 -16.82 -16.40 -3.49
CA PRO A 40 -16.81 -17.83 -3.74
C PRO A 40 -15.39 -18.39 -3.82
N SER A 41 -15.18 -19.59 -3.28
CA SER A 41 -13.85 -20.21 -3.16
C SER A 41 -13.07 -20.27 -4.48
N GLU A 42 -13.75 -20.48 -5.59
CA GLU A 42 -13.24 -20.55 -6.96
C GLU A 42 -12.84 -19.18 -7.53
N THR A 43 -13.32 -18.09 -6.92
CA THR A 43 -13.04 -16.71 -7.31
C THR A 43 -11.86 -16.14 -6.51
N VAL A 44 -11.63 -16.63 -5.28
CA VAL A 44 -10.54 -16.15 -4.41
C VAL A 44 -9.17 -16.14 -5.11
N PRO A 45 -8.71 -17.21 -5.80
CA PRO A 45 -7.41 -17.20 -6.46
C PRO A 45 -7.31 -16.17 -7.59
N LYS A 46 -8.41 -15.93 -8.32
CA LYS A 46 -8.46 -14.95 -9.41
C LYS A 46 -8.32 -13.53 -8.87
N MET A 47 -8.99 -13.23 -7.75
CA MET A 47 -8.89 -11.92 -7.10
C MET A 47 -7.50 -11.70 -6.52
N ALA A 48 -6.94 -12.69 -5.82
CA ALA A 48 -5.57 -12.61 -5.30
C ALA A 48 -4.55 -12.37 -6.43
N TYR A 49 -4.71 -13.08 -7.56
CA TYR A 49 -3.88 -12.88 -8.74
C TYR A 49 -4.04 -11.49 -9.34
N LEU A 50 -5.28 -10.98 -9.46
CA LEU A 50 -5.52 -9.61 -9.93
C LEU A 50 -4.83 -8.57 -9.02
N TYR A 51 -4.99 -8.67 -7.69
CA TYR A 51 -4.34 -7.76 -6.74
C TYR A 51 -2.81 -7.79 -6.86
N SER A 52 -2.22 -8.97 -7.13
CA SER A 52 -0.77 -9.10 -7.33
C SER A 52 -0.24 -8.27 -8.50
N TRP A 53 -1.07 -7.96 -9.51
CA TRP A 53 -0.65 -7.11 -10.63
C TRP A 53 -0.45 -5.66 -10.23
N PHE A 54 -1.19 -5.18 -9.22
CA PHE A 54 -1.18 -3.81 -8.73
C PHE A 54 -0.28 -3.63 -7.50
N ALA A 55 -0.13 -4.65 -6.66
CA ALA A 55 0.68 -4.62 -5.45
C ALA A 55 2.17 -4.90 -5.73
N ARG A 56 2.77 -4.17 -6.67
CA ARG A 56 4.18 -4.33 -7.01
C ARG A 56 5.05 -3.50 -6.08
N GLN A 57 6.20 -4.05 -5.70
CA GLN A 57 7.23 -3.28 -5.01
C GLN A 57 7.67 -2.11 -5.88
N VAL A 58 7.77 -0.94 -5.28
CA VAL A 58 8.31 0.25 -5.94
C VAL A 58 9.79 0.04 -6.17
N PRO A 59 10.28 0.12 -7.43
CA PRO A 59 11.71 0.08 -7.71
C PRO A 59 12.44 1.21 -6.99
N VAL A 60 13.67 0.96 -6.52
CA VAL A 60 14.48 1.97 -5.79
C VAL A 60 14.59 3.29 -6.55
N ASN A 61 14.83 3.22 -7.87
CA ASN A 61 14.94 4.38 -8.76
C ASN A 61 13.59 5.08 -9.05
N ALA A 62 12.46 4.48 -8.66
CA ALA A 62 11.12 5.04 -8.78
C ALA A 62 10.59 5.57 -7.44
N SER A 63 11.32 5.35 -6.34
CA SER A 63 10.90 5.75 -5.00
C SER A 63 11.06 7.25 -4.76
N ALA A 64 10.19 7.80 -3.92
CA ALA A 64 10.24 9.20 -3.49
C ALA A 64 11.53 9.51 -2.73
N LEU A 65 12.08 8.53 -2.00
CA LEU A 65 13.34 8.66 -1.27
C LEU A 65 14.54 9.00 -2.17
N HIS A 66 14.58 8.44 -3.39
CA HIS A 66 15.75 8.52 -4.28
C HIS A 66 15.55 9.46 -5.48
N PHE A 67 14.35 10.04 -5.65
CA PHE A 67 14.00 10.79 -6.86
C PHE A 67 15.00 11.90 -7.22
N TYR A 68 15.36 12.75 -6.26
CA TYR A 68 16.30 13.85 -6.47
C TYR A 68 17.78 13.43 -6.40
N GLN A 69 18.09 12.16 -6.17
CA GLN A 69 19.47 11.65 -6.10
C GLN A 69 19.99 11.20 -7.48
N SER A 70 19.39 11.70 -8.55
CA SER A 70 19.72 11.35 -9.92
C SER A 70 19.76 12.58 -10.82
N GLU A 71 20.39 12.44 -11.99
CA GLU A 71 20.39 13.47 -13.02
C GLU A 71 18.95 13.78 -13.50
N PRO A 72 18.63 15.06 -13.78
CA PRO A 72 19.54 16.21 -13.87
C PRO A 72 19.83 16.92 -12.53
N PHE A 73 19.15 16.55 -11.45
CA PHE A 73 19.18 17.31 -10.19
C PHE A 73 20.56 17.33 -9.54
N THR A 74 21.31 16.23 -9.65
CA THR A 74 22.66 16.10 -9.09
C THR A 74 23.72 16.92 -9.81
N SER A 75 23.46 17.34 -11.06
CA SER A 75 24.35 18.26 -11.80
C SER A 75 24.17 19.72 -11.41
N GLU A 76 23.09 20.07 -10.69
CA GLU A 76 22.80 21.45 -10.31
C GLU A 76 23.39 21.78 -8.94
N THR A 77 24.50 22.53 -8.92
CA THR A 77 25.20 22.92 -7.69
C THR A 77 24.30 23.63 -6.67
N GLU A 78 23.32 24.41 -7.15
CA GLU A 78 22.36 25.14 -6.30
C GLU A 78 21.40 24.19 -5.55
N LEU A 79 21.17 22.98 -6.07
CA LEU A 79 20.27 22.00 -5.48
C LEU A 79 20.94 21.08 -4.45
N VAL A 80 22.28 21.12 -4.32
CA VAL A 80 23.02 20.22 -3.42
C VAL A 80 22.50 20.27 -1.98
N GLU A 81 22.37 21.46 -1.40
CA GLU A 81 21.88 21.62 -0.02
C GLU A 81 20.39 21.30 0.12
N PRO A 82 19.48 21.83 -0.73
CA PRO A 82 18.07 21.45 -0.70
C PRO A 82 17.83 19.94 -0.82
N ILE A 83 18.56 19.25 -1.69
CA ILE A 83 18.47 17.80 -1.86
C ILE A 83 18.94 17.06 -0.60
N ARG A 84 20.03 17.54 0.03
CA ARG A 84 20.52 16.99 1.30
C ARG A 84 19.48 17.13 2.42
N GLU A 85 18.89 18.31 2.57
CA GLU A 85 17.85 18.58 3.58
C GLU A 85 16.58 17.76 3.34
N PHE A 86 16.14 17.65 2.08
CA PHE A 86 15.04 16.79 1.68
C PHE A 86 15.33 15.32 2.04
N HIS A 87 16.51 14.82 1.67
CA HIS A 87 16.88 13.43 1.95
C HIS A 87 16.96 13.15 3.46
N GLN A 88 17.46 14.10 4.25
CA GLN A 88 17.45 13.99 5.70
C GLN A 88 16.01 13.89 6.25
N SER A 89 15.12 14.77 5.80
CA SER A 89 13.70 14.75 6.20
C SER A 89 12.99 13.44 5.81
N MET A 90 13.32 12.88 4.65
CA MET A 90 12.79 11.59 4.19
C MET A 90 13.32 10.43 5.04
N ASN A 91 14.59 10.45 5.45
CA ASN A 91 15.13 9.44 6.37
C ASN A 91 14.51 9.55 7.78
N ASP A 92 14.27 10.77 8.28
CA ASP A 92 13.56 10.97 9.55
C ASP A 92 12.14 10.39 9.48
N MET A 93 11.45 10.57 8.35
CA MET A 93 10.13 9.96 8.10
C MET A 93 10.21 8.43 8.03
N MET A 94 11.24 7.86 7.41
CA MET A 94 11.48 6.40 7.42
C MET A 94 11.56 5.87 8.86
N HIS A 95 12.37 6.51 9.70
CA HIS A 95 12.53 6.13 11.11
C HIS A 95 11.25 6.31 11.92
N PHE A 96 10.50 7.38 11.65
CA PHE A 96 9.20 7.60 12.30
C PHE A 96 8.21 6.48 11.98
N VAL A 97 8.10 6.06 10.71
CA VAL A 97 7.23 4.95 10.33
C VAL A 97 7.67 3.65 10.99
N ASP A 98 8.98 3.34 10.98
CA ASP A 98 9.50 2.17 11.70
C ASP A 98 9.14 2.17 13.19
N PHE A 99 9.26 3.33 13.84
CA PHE A 99 8.90 3.49 15.23
C PHE A 99 7.40 3.30 15.46
N ALA A 100 6.56 3.99 14.69
CA ALA A 100 5.10 3.97 14.82
C ALA A 100 4.53 2.56 14.62
N GLU A 101 5.08 1.82 13.67
CA GLU A 101 4.59 0.48 13.28
C GLU A 101 5.20 -0.64 14.13
N SER A 102 6.21 -0.35 14.97
CA SER A 102 6.96 -1.37 15.72
C SER A 102 6.14 -2.20 16.70
N GLN A 103 4.99 -1.70 17.15
CA GLN A 103 4.10 -2.36 18.11
C GLN A 103 2.78 -2.80 17.47
N GLU A 104 2.59 -2.55 16.18
CA GLU A 104 1.34 -2.91 15.50
C GLU A 104 1.31 -4.41 15.21
N ALA A 105 0.13 -5.01 15.41
CA ALA A 105 -0.07 -6.43 15.09
C ALA A 105 0.09 -6.73 13.59
N HIS A 106 -0.18 -5.71 12.76
CA HIS A 106 -0.09 -5.77 11.30
C HIS A 106 0.63 -4.50 10.80
N PRO A 107 1.96 -4.44 10.88
CA PRO A 107 2.71 -3.24 10.52
C PRO A 107 2.57 -2.92 9.03
N ILE A 108 2.45 -1.63 8.70
CA ILE A 108 2.37 -1.14 7.33
C ILE A 108 3.57 -0.28 6.96
N ASP A 109 4.18 -0.57 5.82
CA ASP A 109 5.30 0.19 5.29
C ASP A 109 4.91 1.12 4.13
N ILE A 110 3.61 1.24 3.84
CA ILE A 110 3.09 1.96 2.67
C ILE A 110 3.40 3.46 2.70
N PHE A 111 3.67 4.01 3.88
CA PHE A 111 4.02 5.41 4.08
C PHE A 111 5.53 5.65 4.13
N LYS A 112 6.34 4.59 4.06
CA LYS A 112 7.80 4.75 3.98
C LYS A 112 8.16 5.45 2.68
N PRO A 113 8.97 6.52 2.71
CA PRO A 113 9.52 7.15 1.51
C PRO A 113 10.14 6.19 0.47
N SER A 114 10.71 5.08 0.91
CA SER A 114 11.25 4.03 0.03
C SER A 114 10.19 3.18 -0.66
N SER A 115 9.00 3.06 -0.07
CA SER A 115 7.85 2.30 -0.59
C SER A 115 6.88 3.18 -1.39
N LEU A 116 7.07 4.51 -1.37
CA LEU A 116 6.24 5.47 -2.09
C LEU A 116 6.85 5.78 -3.46
N PRO A 117 6.10 5.68 -4.56
CA PRO A 117 6.57 6.13 -5.85
C PRO A 117 6.52 7.67 -5.94
N PHE A 118 7.49 8.31 -6.62
CA PHE A 118 7.47 9.77 -6.83
C PHE A 118 6.40 10.23 -7.84
N TYR A 119 5.76 9.29 -8.52
CA TYR A 119 4.70 9.49 -9.51
C TYR A 119 3.59 8.45 -9.31
N SER A 120 2.50 8.58 -10.05
CA SER A 120 1.45 7.54 -10.06
C SER A 120 1.98 6.25 -10.68
N PHE A 121 2.31 5.29 -9.82
CA PHE A 121 2.76 3.95 -10.20
C PHE A 121 1.54 3.02 -10.19
N ILE A 122 1.04 2.69 -11.39
CA ILE A 122 -0.13 1.83 -11.65
C ILE A 122 -1.49 2.49 -11.36
#